data_AF-A0A1Z4R559-F1
#
_entry.id   AF-A0A1Z4R559-F1
#
_cell.length_a   1.000
_cell.length_b   1.000
_cell.length_c   1.000
_cell.angle_alpha   90.00
_cell.angle_beta   90.00
_cell.angle_gamma   90.00
#
_symmetry.space_group_name_H-M   'P 1'
#
loop_
_entity.id
_entity.type
_entity.pdbx_description
1 polymer ?
#
loop_
_entity_poly.entity_id
_entity_poly.type
_entity_poly.pdbx_seq_one_letter_code
_entity_poly.pdbx_strand_id
1 'polypeptide(L)'
;MEDKSKYRKVNVALGKQPNIGPFPADQLIPWAVICGLSYYLAHGLFRLNWVWTGSIAAWGMATWWIITANGAWRILSKFVATPRWTRVRCLYQPVVDSKTGSKVKKM
;
A
#
# COMPACT_ATOMS: atom_id res chain seq x y z
N MET A 1 37.92 7.00 -14.84
CA MET A 1 37.73 5.72 -14.14
C MET A 1 36.29 5.70 -13.65
N GLU A 2 35.42 5.08 -14.44
CA GLU A 2 34.00 4.84 -14.13
C GLU A 2 33.80 4.26 -12.71
N ASP A 3 33.18 5.04 -11.82
CA ASP A 3 32.63 4.52 -10.58
C ASP A 3 31.30 3.83 -10.91
N LYS A 4 31.36 2.51 -11.11
CA LYS A 4 30.20 1.66 -11.35
C LYS A 4 29.22 1.83 -10.18
N SER A 5 28.08 2.46 -10.44
CA SER A 5 26.99 2.61 -9.49
C SER A 5 26.70 1.26 -8.81
N LYS A 6 27.05 1.18 -7.52
CA LYS A 6 26.83 -0.01 -6.71
C LYS A 6 25.32 -0.23 -6.60
N TYR A 7 24.78 -1.13 -7.42
CA TYR A 7 23.37 -1.52 -7.37
C TYR A 7 23.02 -1.94 -5.94
N ARG A 8 22.25 -1.08 -5.24
CA ARG A 8 21.78 -1.37 -3.90
C ARG A 8 20.57 -2.28 -4.02
N LYS A 9 20.68 -3.50 -3.52
CA LYS A 9 19.57 -4.47 -3.50
C LYS A 9 18.43 -3.86 -2.68
N VAL A 10 17.37 -3.44 -3.36
CA VAL A 10 16.14 -2.97 -2.71
C VAL A 10 15.38 -4.16 -2.15
N ASN A 11 14.65 -3.94 -1.06
CA ASN A 11 13.84 -4.99 -0.46
C ASN A 11 12.72 -5.40 -1.44
N VAL A 12 12.63 -6.69 -1.76
CA VAL A 12 11.67 -7.23 -2.75
C VAL A 12 10.21 -7.06 -2.26
N ALA A 13 10.02 -6.81 -0.96
CA ALA A 13 8.72 -6.49 -0.38
C ALA A 13 8.22 -5.07 -0.73
N LEU A 14 9.06 -4.17 -1.25
CA LEU A 14 8.65 -2.83 -1.64
C LEU A 14 7.66 -2.91 -2.82
N GLY A 15 6.39 -2.61 -2.55
CA GLY A 15 5.32 -2.57 -3.55
C GLY A 15 4.57 -3.88 -3.75
N LYS A 16 4.88 -4.95 -3.01
CA LYS A 16 4.06 -6.15 -3.04
C LYS A 16 2.83 -5.98 -2.16
N GLN A 17 1.66 -6.16 -2.76
CA GLN A 17 0.39 -6.19 -2.05
C GLN A 17 0.27 -7.53 -1.30
N PRO A 18 -0.09 -7.53 -0.01
CA PRO A 18 -0.28 -8.76 0.75
C PRO A 18 -1.49 -9.52 0.19
N ASN A 19 -1.25 -10.76 -0.21
CA ASN A 19 -2.30 -11.66 -0.69
C ASN A 19 -2.54 -12.74 0.37
N ILE A 20 -3.81 -12.99 0.69
CA ILE A 20 -4.22 -14.10 1.55
C ILE A 20 -4.80 -15.18 0.61
N GLY A 21 -3.97 -16.16 0.28
CA GLY A 21 -4.33 -17.19 -0.70
C GLY A 21 -4.53 -16.62 -2.11
N PRO A 22 -5.58 -17.02 -2.85
CA PRO A 22 -5.84 -16.53 -4.22
C PRO A 22 -6.47 -15.13 -4.26
N PHE A 23 -6.84 -14.56 -3.11
CA PHE A 23 -7.53 -13.28 -3.03
C PHE A 23 -6.62 -12.18 -2.42
N PRO A 24 -6.67 -10.95 -2.94
CA PRO A 24 -5.95 -9.83 -2.35
C PRO A 24 -6.52 -9.52 -0.96
N ALA A 25 -5.64 -9.38 0.05
CA ALA A 25 -6.07 -9.18 1.44
C ALA A 25 -6.91 -7.90 1.63
N ASP A 26 -6.72 -6.92 0.75
CA ASP A 26 -7.45 -5.64 0.78
C ASP A 26 -8.96 -5.76 0.51
N GLN A 27 -9.46 -6.93 0.09
CA GLN A 27 -10.91 -7.16 -0.08
C GLN A 27 -11.62 -7.59 1.20
N LEU A 28 -10.89 -8.06 2.22
CA LEU A 28 -11.47 -8.56 3.46
C LEU A 28 -12.10 -7.45 4.31
N ILE A 29 -11.44 -6.29 4.40
CA ILE A 29 -11.93 -5.15 5.18
C ILE A 29 -13.29 -4.66 4.62
N PRO A 30 -13.44 -4.39 3.32
CA PRO A 30 -14.73 -4.02 2.74
C PRO A 30 -15.83 -5.06 2.98
N TRP A 31 -15.54 -6.36 2.81
CA TRP A 31 -16.54 -7.40 3.06
C TRP A 31 -16.95 -7.47 4.52
N ALA A 32 -16.02 -7.33 5.47
CA ALA A 32 -16.34 -7.26 6.89
C ALA A 32 -17.25 -6.06 7.20
N VAL A 33 -16.97 -4.89 6.62
CA VAL A 33 -17.79 -3.69 6.77
C VAL A 33 -19.19 -3.89 6.18
N ILE A 34 -19.29 -4.46 4.96
CA ILE A 34 -20.58 -4.74 4.30
C ILE A 34 -21.40 -5.74 5.11
N CYS A 35 -20.79 -6.82 5.61
CA CYS A 35 -21.46 -7.80 6.45
C CYS A 35 -21.89 -7.21 7.80
N GLY A 36 -21.06 -6.36 8.41
CA GLY A 36 -21.42 -5.67 9.65
C GLY A 36 -22.59 -4.70 9.47
N LEU A 37 -22.56 -3.89 8.41
CA LEU A 37 -23.65 -2.97 8.05
C LEU A 37 -24.93 -3.70 7.68
N SER A 38 -24.85 -4.77 6.90
CA SER A 38 -26.04 -5.54 6.50
C SER A 38 -26.68 -6.22 7.70
N TYR A 39 -25.89 -6.78 8.63
CA TYR A 39 -26.41 -7.34 9.87
C TYR A 39 -27.07 -6.27 10.75
N TYR A 40 -26.41 -5.12 10.94
CA TYR A 40 -26.94 -4.02 11.74
C TYR A 40 -28.25 -3.47 11.17
N LEU A 41 -28.30 -3.22 9.86
CA LEU A 41 -29.49 -2.69 9.20
C LEU A 41 -30.61 -3.73 9.16
N ALA A 42 -30.34 -4.92 8.61
CA ALA A 42 -31.39 -5.90 8.37
C ALA A 42 -31.89 -6.54 9.67
N HIS A 43 -30.98 -6.95 10.56
CA HIS A 43 -31.35 -7.68 11.78
C HIS A 43 -31.51 -6.77 12.99
N GLY A 44 -30.66 -5.73 13.12
CA GLY A 44 -30.74 -4.76 14.21
C GLY A 44 -31.93 -3.81 14.07
N LEU A 45 -32.02 -3.09 12.94
CA LEU A 45 -33.01 -2.03 12.76
C LEU A 45 -34.37 -2.56 12.27
N PHE A 46 -34.36 -3.42 11.25
CA PHE A 46 -35.59 -3.89 10.59
C PHE A 46 -36.09 -5.26 11.07
N ARG A 47 -35.34 -5.95 11.95
CA ARG A 47 -35.67 -7.30 12.48
C ARG A 47 -36.07 -8.30 11.39
N LEU A 48 -35.45 -8.20 10.21
CA LEU A 48 -35.72 -9.05 9.06
C LEU A 48 -35.12 -10.46 9.27
N ASN A 49 -35.72 -11.44 8.61
CA ASN A 49 -35.23 -12.82 8.60
C ASN A 49 -33.81 -12.91 8.00
N TRP A 50 -33.08 -13.96 8.41
CA TRP A 50 -31.71 -14.24 7.96
C TRP A 50 -31.55 -14.30 6.44
N VAL A 51 -32.59 -14.72 5.72
CA VAL A 51 -32.61 -14.73 4.25
C VAL A 51 -32.39 -13.33 3.68
N TRP A 52 -33.09 -12.32 4.20
CA TRP A 52 -32.95 -10.95 3.73
C TRP A 52 -31.58 -10.36 4.09
N THR A 53 -31.07 -10.68 5.28
CA THR A 53 -29.73 -10.27 5.70
C THR A 53 -28.65 -10.86 4.78
N GLY A 54 -28.77 -12.14 4.44
CA GLY A 54 -27.89 -12.83 3.50
C GLY A 54 -27.99 -12.25 2.09
N SER A 55 -29.21 -11.98 1.59
CA SER A 55 -29.42 -11.37 0.28
C SER A 55 -28.82 -9.97 0.17
N ILE A 56 -28.97 -9.12 1.20
CA ILE A 56 -28.38 -7.78 1.25
C ILE A 56 -26.85 -7.86 1.33
N ALA A 57 -26.31 -8.78 2.13
CA ALA A 57 -24.86 -9.01 2.21
C ALA A 57 -24.29 -9.48 0.87
N ALA A 58 -24.95 -10.45 0.22
CA ALA A 58 -24.56 -10.97 -1.10
C ALA A 58 -24.62 -9.88 -2.17
N TRP A 59 -25.67 -9.07 -2.17
CA TRP A 59 -25.80 -7.93 -3.07
C TRP A 59 -24.72 -6.87 -2.84
N GLY A 60 -24.41 -6.56 -1.57
CA GLY A 60 -23.33 -5.65 -1.20
C GLY A 60 -21.96 -6.17 -1.64
N MET A 61 -21.69 -7.46 -1.45
CA MET A 61 -20.46 -8.11 -1.93
C MET A 61 -20.38 -8.08 -3.46
N ALA A 62 -21.46 -8.38 -4.18
CA ALA A 62 -21.50 -8.32 -5.65
C ALA A 62 -21.26 -6.88 -6.18
N THR A 63 -21.86 -5.89 -5.53
CA THR A 63 -21.66 -4.47 -5.87
C THR A 63 -20.22 -4.06 -5.65
N TRP A 64 -19.61 -4.48 -4.54
CA TRP A 64 -18.20 -4.25 -4.27
C TRP A 64 -17.27 -4.92 -5.30
N TRP A 65 -17.62 -6.14 -5.73
CA TRP A 65 -16.92 -6.84 -6.80
C TRP A 65 -16.96 -6.08 -8.12
N ILE A 66 -18.11 -5.56 -8.52
CA ILE A 66 -18.26 -4.77 -9.75
C ILE A 66 -17.36 -3.52 -9.70
N ILE A 67 -17.32 -2.85 -8.54
CA ILE A 67 -16.47 -1.67 -8.34
C ILE A 67 -14.97 -2.04 -8.41
N THR A 68 -14.58 -3.19 -7.88
CA THR A 68 -13.16 -3.60 -7.77
C THR A 68 -12.65 -4.46 -8.94
N ALA A 69 -13.52 -4.91 -9.85
CA ALA A 69 -13.18 -5.80 -10.96
C ALA A 69 -12.11 -5.24 -11.92
N ASN A 70 -12.04 -3.92 -12.11
CA ASN A 70 -11.07 -3.28 -13.01
C ASN A 70 -9.75 -2.89 -12.30
N GLY A 71 -9.47 -3.51 -11.15
CA GLY A 71 -8.32 -3.24 -10.29
C GLY A 71 -8.66 -2.33 -9.12
N ALA A 72 -8.70 -2.89 -7.92
CA ALA A 72 -9.03 -2.18 -6.67
C ALA A 72 -8.18 -0.91 -6.48
N TRP A 73 -6.89 -0.96 -6.86
CA TRP A 73 -5.99 0.19 -6.77
C TRP A 73 -6.47 1.39 -7.57
N ARG A 74 -7.20 1.25 -8.69
CA ARG A 74 -7.67 2.41 -9.48
C ARG A 74 -8.64 3.31 -8.71
N ILE A 75 -9.34 2.75 -7.73
CA ILE A 75 -10.31 3.47 -6.90
C ILE A 75 -9.68 3.78 -5.55
N LEU A 76 -9.04 2.80 -4.90
CA LEU A 76 -8.45 2.98 -3.57
C LEU A 76 -7.26 3.96 -3.58
N SER A 77 -6.46 3.98 -4.65
CA SER A 77 -5.32 4.92 -4.74
C SER A 77 -5.74 6.38 -4.85
N LYS A 78 -6.99 6.68 -5.21
CA LYS A 78 -7.49 8.06 -5.22
C LYS A 78 -7.62 8.66 -3.82
N PHE A 79 -7.74 7.82 -2.79
CA PHE A 79 -7.79 8.26 -1.40
C PHE A 79 -6.39 8.39 -0.77
N VAL A 80 -5.34 7.93 -1.47
CA VAL A 80 -3.95 8.10 -1.06
C VAL A 80 -3.38 9.30 -1.77
N ALA A 81 -2.95 10.32 -1.03
CA ALA A 81 -2.30 11.47 -1.62
C ALA A 81 -1.04 11.05 -2.38
N THR A 82 -0.90 11.48 -3.64
CA THR A 82 0.29 11.19 -4.44
C THR A 82 1.52 11.73 -3.71
N PRO A 83 2.54 10.90 -3.45
CA PRO A 83 3.74 11.35 -2.76
C PRO A 83 4.40 12.48 -3.55
N ARG A 84 4.71 13.59 -2.87
CA ARG A 84 5.37 14.74 -3.49
C ARG A 84 6.85 14.41 -3.69
N TRP A 85 7.19 13.83 -4.85
CA TRP A 85 8.57 13.57 -5.24
C TRP A 85 9.28 14.90 -5.52
N THR A 86 9.93 15.46 -4.50
CA THR A 86 10.81 16.62 -4.68
C THR A 86 12.23 16.13 -4.93
N ARG A 87 12.86 16.57 -6.03
CA ARG A 87 14.27 16.29 -6.28
C ARG A 87 15.10 17.13 -5.32
N VAL A 88 15.47 16.55 -4.19
CA VAL A 88 16.47 17.15 -3.30
C VAL A 88 17.83 17.02 -3.98
N ARG A 89 18.42 18.15 -4.38
CA ARG A 89 19.82 18.21 -4.76
C ARG A 89 20.63 18.30 -3.47
N CYS A 90 21.12 17.17 -2.97
CA CYS A 90 22.07 17.19 -1.87
C CYS A 90 23.40 17.74 -2.39
N LEU A 91 24.03 18.64 -1.63
CA LEU A 91 25.39 19.07 -1.91
C LEU A 91 26.33 17.86 -1.77
N TYR A 92 27.31 17.77 -2.67
CA TYR A 92 28.34 16.74 -2.62
C TYR A 92 29.10 16.85 -1.28
N GLN A 93 29.02 15.79 -0.47
CA GLN A 93 29.86 15.64 0.71
C GLN A 93 31.03 14.72 0.36
N PRO A 94 32.27 15.21 0.39
CA PRO A 94 33.44 14.37 0.15
C PRO A 94 33.56 13.31 1.26
N VAL A 95 33.76 12.06 0.87
CA VAL A 95 33.91 10.92 1.79
C VAL A 95 35.28 10.94 2.50
N VAL A 96 36.25 11.65 1.94
CA VAL A 96 37.63 11.72 2.44
C VAL A 96 38.00 13.18 2.67
N ASP A 97 38.35 13.52 3.91
CA ASP A 97 38.94 14.81 4.25
C ASP A 97 40.44 14.77 3.91
N SER A 98 40.83 15.45 2.84
CA SER A 98 42.21 15.48 2.35
C SER A 98 43.18 16.21 3.28
N LYS A 99 42.70 16.87 4.34
CA LYS A 99 43.54 17.64 5.28
C LYS A 99 44.38 16.77 6.22
N THR A 100 44.10 15.48 6.34
CA THR A 100 44.82 14.59 7.28
C THR A 100 46.14 14.02 6.72
N GLY A 101 46.45 14.23 5.43
CA GLY A 101 47.63 13.65 4.78
C GLY A 101 48.93 14.47 4.83
N SER A 102 48.89 15.75 5.22
CA SER A 102 50.06 16.66 5.08
C SER A 102 50.99 16.73 6.30
N LYS A 103 50.92 15.82 7.27
CA LYS A 103 51.85 15.77 8.42
C LYS A 103 52.79 14.57 8.41
N VAL A 104 53.37 14.19 7.27
CA VAL A 104 54.56 13.32 7.26
C VAL A 104 55.54 13.78 6.19
N LYS A 105 56.24 14.89 6.46
CA LYS A 105 57.61 15.13 5.95
C LYS A 105 58.30 16.19 6.78
N LYS A 106 59.06 15.79 7.80
CA LYS A 106 60.22 16.54 8.28
C LYS A 106 61.29 15.57 8.79
N MET A 107 62.46 15.74 8.19
CA MET A 107 63.77 15.12 8.45
C MET A 107 64.00 13.73 7.88
#